data_AF-A0A7K3ZUC2-F1
#
_entry.id   AF-A0A7K3ZUC2-F1
#
_cell.length_a   1.000
_cell.length_b   1.000
_cell.length_c   1.000
_cell.angle_alpha   90.00
_cell.angle_beta   90.00
_cell.angle_gamma   90.00
#
_symmetry.space_group_name_H-M   'P 1'
#
loop_
_entity.id
_entity.type
_entity.pdbx_description
1 polymer ?
#
loop_
_entity_poly.entity_id
_entity_poly.type
_entity_poly.pdbx_seq_one_letter_code
_entity_poly.pdbx_strand_id
1 'polypeptide(L)'
;MLSQDHSNQTLARQGYHLVGGGAVKPCLWLNRAMRGGDQCYKRHFYGISSHRCVQMTPTLQCNHLCLHCWRPIGHPQPEKEPLEPAALLEGIIAGQMKFLSG
;
A
#
# COMPACT_ATOMS: atom_id res chain seq x y z
N MET A 1 26.22 -1.86 -4.17
CA MET A 1 25.01 -1.04 -4.39
C MET A 1 23.83 -1.97 -4.62
N LEU A 2 22.72 -1.78 -3.92
CA LEU A 2 21.52 -2.62 -4.11
C LEU A 2 20.71 -2.08 -5.30
N SER A 3 20.26 -2.96 -6.17
CA SER A 3 19.53 -2.61 -7.39
C SER A 3 18.07 -2.25 -7.10
N GLN A 4 17.42 -1.50 -7.99
CA GLN A 4 15.97 -1.20 -7.89
C GLN A 4 15.11 -2.47 -7.88
N ASP A 5 15.56 -3.53 -8.55
CA ASP A 5 14.91 -4.83 -8.55
C ASP A 5 14.82 -5.43 -7.14
N HIS A 6 15.88 -5.27 -6.34
CA HIS A 6 15.87 -5.71 -4.95
C HIS A 6 14.79 -4.99 -4.11
N SER A 7 14.68 -3.66 -4.24
CA SER A 7 13.65 -2.86 -3.55
C SER A 7 12.23 -3.28 -3.92
N ASN A 8 11.97 -3.54 -5.21
CA ASN A 8 10.68 -4.02 -5.69
C ASN A 8 10.33 -5.38 -5.09
N GLN A 9 11.28 -6.31 -5.05
CA GLN A 9 11.08 -7.63 -4.45
C GLN A 9 10.83 -7.56 -2.94
N THR A 10 11.54 -6.69 -2.22
CA THR A 10 11.29 -6.45 -0.78
C THR A 10 9.86 -5.97 -0.54
N LEU A 11 9.40 -4.96 -1.29
CA LEU A 11 8.05 -4.41 -1.16
C LEU A 11 6.98 -5.46 -1.51
N ALA A 12 7.18 -6.23 -2.59
CA ALA A 12 6.28 -7.32 -2.96
C ALA A 12 6.17 -8.38 -1.85
N ARG A 13 7.31 -8.80 -1.26
CA ARG A 13 7.33 -9.72 -0.11
C ARG A 13 6.61 -9.17 1.12
N GLN A 14 6.61 -7.84 1.31
CA GLN A 14 5.88 -7.16 2.38
C GLN A 14 4.38 -6.97 2.07
N GLY A 15 3.89 -7.48 0.94
CA GLY A 15 2.49 -7.46 0.53
C GLY A 15 2.05 -6.20 -0.22
N TYR A 16 2.99 -5.38 -0.71
CA TYR A 16 2.65 -4.25 -1.57
C TYR A 16 2.41 -4.69 -3.01
N HIS A 17 1.37 -4.16 -3.63
CA HIS A 17 1.16 -4.20 -5.08
C HIS A 17 1.57 -2.86 -5.68
N LEU A 18 2.61 -2.85 -6.52
CA LEU A 18 3.14 -1.63 -7.13
C LEU A 18 2.28 -1.23 -8.35
N VAL A 19 1.97 0.05 -8.47
CA VAL A 19 1.15 0.64 -9.55
C VAL A 19 1.79 1.95 -10.01
N GLY A 20 2.53 1.91 -11.13
CA GLY A 20 3.36 3.07 -11.52
C GLY A 20 4.29 3.50 -10.38
N GLY A 21 4.37 4.80 -10.11
CA GLY A 21 5.06 5.37 -8.93
C GLY A 21 4.43 5.07 -7.56
N GLY A 22 3.20 4.55 -7.53
CA GLY A 22 2.43 4.28 -6.31
C GLY A 22 2.38 2.82 -5.90
N ALA A 23 1.63 2.55 -4.83
CA ALA A 23 1.37 1.20 -4.34
C ALA A 23 0.06 1.10 -3.56
N VAL A 24 -0.53 -0.11 -3.55
CA VAL A 24 -1.67 -0.48 -2.71
C VAL A 24 -1.30 -1.70 -1.86
N LYS A 25 -1.80 -1.75 -0.62
CA LYS A 25 -1.59 -2.86 0.31
C LYS A 25 -2.83 -3.02 1.21
N PRO A 26 -3.32 -4.23 1.47
CA PRO A 26 -4.41 -4.43 2.40
C PRO A 26 -3.98 -3.99 3.81
N CYS A 27 -4.82 -3.21 4.47
CA CYS A 27 -4.56 -2.85 5.86
C CYS A 27 -4.69 -4.09 6.77
N LEU A 28 -4.04 -4.07 7.93
CA LEU A 28 -4.07 -5.17 8.91
C LEU A 28 -5.50 -5.62 9.27
N TRP A 29 -6.44 -4.66 9.28
CA TRP A 29 -7.82 -4.87 9.71
C TRP A 29 -8.76 -5.32 8.59
N LEU A 30 -8.35 -5.23 7.32
CA LEU A 30 -9.18 -5.55 6.15
C LEU A 30 -9.71 -6.99 6.26
N ASN A 31 -8.79 -7.96 6.34
CA ASN A 31 -9.12 -9.38 6.35
C ASN A 31 -9.81 -9.85 7.64
N ARG A 32 -9.55 -9.17 8.77
CA ARG A 32 -10.25 -9.44 10.04
C ARG A 32 -11.71 -9.03 9.93
N ALA A 33 -11.95 -7.80 9.47
CA ALA A 33 -13.29 -7.26 9.28
C ALA A 33 -14.08 -8.02 8.19
N MET A 34 -13.43 -8.45 7.11
CA MET A 34 -14.06 -9.27 6.05
C MET A 34 -14.59 -10.62 6.56
N ARG A 35 -13.93 -11.21 7.55
CA ARG A 35 -14.33 -12.48 8.18
C ARG A 35 -15.34 -12.30 9.32
N GLY A 36 -15.91 -11.11 9.47
CA GLY A 36 -16.85 -10.79 10.55
C GLY A 36 -16.20 -10.50 11.92
N GLY A 37 -14.87 -10.36 11.96
CA GLY A 37 -14.15 -10.00 13.18
C GLY A 37 -14.06 -8.49 13.42
N ASP A 38 -13.10 -8.11 14.27
CA ASP A 38 -12.92 -6.73 14.71
C ASP A 38 -12.58 -5.75 13.58
N GLN A 39 -12.93 -4.48 13.81
CA GLN A 39 -12.60 -3.35 12.94
C GLN A 39 -11.57 -2.44 13.61
N CYS A 40 -10.86 -1.63 12.81
CA CYS A 40 -9.88 -0.69 13.35
C CYS A 40 -10.54 0.43 14.15
N TYR A 41 -9.73 1.17 14.91
CA TYR A 41 -10.18 2.31 15.72
C TYR A 41 -11.02 3.34 14.93
N LYS A 42 -10.78 3.50 13.62
CA LYS A 42 -11.55 4.43 12.77
C LYS A 42 -13.02 4.05 12.64
N ARG A 43 -13.38 2.78 12.81
CA ARG A 43 -14.79 2.35 12.90
C ARG A 43 -15.44 2.92 14.15
N HIS A 44 -14.76 2.82 15.30
CA HIS A 44 -15.29 3.27 16.58
C HIS A 44 -15.40 4.79 16.65
N PHE A 45 -14.39 5.50 16.15
CA PHE A 45 -14.36 6.98 16.24
C PHE A 45 -15.16 7.66 15.13
N TYR A 46 -15.18 7.09 13.92
CA TYR A 46 -15.66 7.78 12.72
C TYR A 46 -16.67 6.98 11.90
N GLY A 47 -17.09 5.80 12.35
CA GLY A 47 -18.03 4.95 11.59
C GLY A 47 -17.46 4.33 10.30
N ILE A 48 -16.16 4.48 10.03
CA ILE A 48 -15.53 3.98 8.80
C ILE A 48 -15.43 2.45 8.83
N SER A 49 -15.97 1.79 7.80
CA SER A 49 -15.89 0.33 7.66
C SER A 49 -14.49 -0.10 7.18
N SER A 50 -13.77 -0.85 8.01
CA SER A 50 -12.37 -1.23 7.74
C SER A 50 -12.23 -2.11 6.49
N HIS A 51 -13.19 -3.00 6.26
CA HIS A 51 -13.23 -3.87 5.08
C HIS A 51 -13.56 -3.13 3.76
N ARG A 52 -13.90 -1.83 3.83
CA ARG A 52 -14.16 -0.97 2.67
C ARG A 52 -13.07 0.09 2.46
N CYS A 53 -12.01 0.08 3.26
CA CYS A 53 -10.90 1.03 3.14
C CYS A 53 -9.88 0.55 2.11
N VAL A 54 -9.39 1.47 1.28
CA VAL A 54 -8.25 1.25 0.37
C VAL A 54 -7.02 1.96 0.95
N GLN A 55 -6.03 1.19 1.40
CA GLN A 55 -4.76 1.74 1.87
C GLN A 55 -3.76 1.77 0.72
N MET A 56 -3.44 2.98 0.26
CA MET A 56 -2.58 3.22 -0.88
C MET A 56 -1.68 4.44 -0.70
N THR A 57 -0.72 4.60 -1.60
CA THR A 57 0.07 5.83 -1.78
C THR A 57 0.32 6.06 -3.27
N PRO A 58 0.28 7.31 -3.77
CA PRO A 58 0.67 7.63 -5.14
C PRO A 58 2.19 7.68 -5.34
N THR A 59 2.98 7.69 -4.26
CA THR A 59 4.44 7.73 -4.30
C THR A 59 5.08 6.88 -3.20
N LEU A 60 6.21 6.26 -3.51
CA LEU A 60 7.07 5.57 -2.53
C LEU A 60 8.23 6.45 -2.05
N GLN A 61 8.35 7.67 -2.59
CA GLN A 61 9.42 8.60 -2.25
C GLN A 61 9.01 9.48 -1.06
N CYS A 62 9.98 9.79 -0.20
CA CYS A 62 9.80 10.66 0.96
C CYS A 62 11.14 11.34 1.28
N ASN A 63 11.07 12.65 1.55
CA ASN A 63 12.21 13.53 1.84
C ASN A 63 12.72 13.43 3.29
N HIS A 64 12.08 12.64 4.16
CA HIS A 64 12.46 12.50 5.57
C HIS A 64 13.07 11.12 5.87
N LEU A 65 13.98 11.06 6.83
CA LEU A 65 14.62 9.84 7.32
C LEU A 65 14.20 9.52 8.76
N CYS A 66 12.89 9.43 9.00
CA CYS A 66 12.37 9.20 10.34
C CYS A 66 12.76 7.81 10.88
N LEU A 67 13.18 7.75 12.14
CA LEU A 67 13.58 6.52 12.83
C LEU A 67 12.47 5.45 12.88
N HIS A 68 11.22 5.89 12.90
CA HIS A 68 10.05 5.02 13.02
C HIS A 68 9.40 4.68 11.67
N CYS A 69 9.95 5.12 10.54
CA CYS A 69 9.38 4.80 9.23
C CYS A 69 9.75 3.37 8.81
N TRP A 70 8.75 2.50 8.76
CA TRP A 70 8.89 1.11 8.32
C TRP A 70 9.00 1.06 6.79
N ARG A 71 10.19 1.40 6.29
CA ARG A 71 10.59 1.31 4.88
C ARG A 71 12.05 0.86 4.83
N PRO A 72 12.56 0.35 3.70
CA PRO A 72 13.98 0.04 3.56
C PRO A 72 14.80 1.34 3.53
N ILE A 73 15.06 1.91 4.71
CA ILE A 73 15.88 3.11 4.92
C ILE A 73 17.31 2.78 4.46
N GLY A 74 17.87 3.57 3.53
CA GLY A 74 19.19 3.34 2.94
C GLY A 74 19.20 2.54 1.63
N HIS A 75 18.04 2.10 1.15
CA HIS A 75 17.90 1.53 -0.20
C HIS A 75 17.31 2.57 -1.16
N PRO A 76 17.73 2.57 -2.45
CA PRO A 76 17.07 3.39 -3.45
C PRO A 76 15.59 3.00 -3.52
N GLN A 77 14.72 4.00 -3.43
CA GLN A 77 13.29 3.78 -3.67
C GLN A 77 13.09 3.43 -5.15
N PRO A 78 12.07 2.62 -5.49
CA PRO A 78 11.74 2.38 -6.89
C PRO A 78 11.43 3.73 -7.53
N GLU A 79 12.22 4.10 -8.53
CA GLU A 79 11.94 5.28 -9.33
C GLU A 79 11.11 4.83 -10.52
N LYS A 80 9.84 5.21 -10.52
CA LYS A 80 8.90 4.93 -11.59
C LYS A 80 8.20 6.23 -11.96
N GLU A 81 7.96 6.39 -13.25
CA GLU A 81 7.25 7.57 -13.75
C GLU A 81 5.87 7.68 -13.09
N PRO A 82 5.47 8.90 -12.66
CA PRO A 82 4.10 9.16 -12.24
C PRO A 82 3.12 8.79 -13.35
N LEU A 83 2.01 8.17 -12.97
CA LEU A 83 0.89 7.94 -13.87
C LEU A 83 -0.10 9.10 -13.76
N GLU A 84 -0.89 9.30 -14.82
CA GLU A 84 -2.07 10.16 -14.75
C GLU A 84 -3.01 9.69 -13.61
N PRO A 85 -3.67 10.61 -12.88
CA PRO A 85 -4.46 10.26 -11.69
C PRO A 85 -5.53 9.19 -11.95
N ALA A 86 -6.18 9.23 -13.10
CA ALA A 86 -7.18 8.23 -13.49
C ALA A 86 -6.57 6.83 -13.65
N ALA A 87 -5.45 6.74 -14.39
CA ALA A 87 -4.74 5.48 -14.60
C ALA A 87 -4.18 4.91 -13.28
N LEU A 88 -3.68 5.77 -12.39
CA LEU A 88 -3.26 5.36 -11.06
C LEU A 88 -4.45 4.80 -10.26
N LEU A 89 -5.58 5.51 -10.22
CA LEU A 89 -6.77 5.08 -9.49
C LEU A 89 -7.27 3.71 -9.98
N GLU A 90 -7.36 3.52 -11.29
CA GLU A 90 -7.75 2.25 -11.89
C GLU A 90 -6.81 1.11 -11.48
N GLY A 91 -5.50 1.33 -11.56
CA GLY A 91 -4.51 0.33 -11.13
C GLY A 91 -4.58 0.02 -9.64
N ILE A 92 -4.88 1.01 -8.79
CA ILE A 92 -5.06 0.84 -7.34
C ILE A 92 -6.33 0.06 -7.02
N ILE A 93 -7.44 0.35 -7.69
CA ILE A 93 -8.69 -0.41 -7.53
C ILE A 93 -8.47 -1.86 -8.00
N ALA A 94 -7.85 -2.06 -9.16
CA ALA A 94 -7.52 -3.39 -9.67
C ALA A 94 -6.61 -4.16 -8.70
N GLY A 95 -5.60 -3.50 -8.12
CA GLY A 95 -4.74 -4.09 -7.09
C GLY A 95 -5.50 -4.44 -5.81
N GLN A 96 -6.40 -3.57 -5.36
CA GLN A 96 -7.25 -3.83 -4.19
C GLN A 96 -8.18 -5.04 -4.41
N MET A 97 -8.79 -5.15 -5.59
CA MET A 97 -9.72 -6.23 -5.90
C MET A 97 -9.05 -7.60 -5.86
N LYS A 98 -7.77 -7.70 -6.23
CA LYS A 98 -6.99 -8.95 -6.09
C LYS A 98 -6.90 -9.44 -4.65
N PHE A 99 -6.90 -8.53 -3.67
CA PHE A 99 -6.89 -8.92 -2.25
C PHE A 99 -8.28 -9.31 -1.72
N LEU A 100 -9.35 -8.86 -2.39
CA LEU A 100 -10.73 -9.14 -2.01
C LEU A 100 -11.30 -10.40 -2.67
N SER A 101 -10.75 -10.81 -3.82
CA SER A 101 -11.30 -11.91 -4.63
C SER A 101 -11.00 -13.32 -4.10
N GLY A 102 -10.12 -13.48 -3.12
CA GLY A 102 -9.67 -14.78 -2.63
C GLY A 102 -8.60 -15.41 -3.50
#